data_AF-A0A914KV12-F1
#
_entry.id   AF-A0A914KV12-F1
#
_cell.length_a   1.000
_cell.length_b   1.000
_cell.length_c   1.000
_cell.angle_alpha   90.00
_cell.angle_beta   90.00
_cell.angle_gamma   90.00
#
_symmetry.space_group_name_H-M   'P 1'
#
loop_
_entity.id
_entity.type
_entity.pdbx_description
1 polymer ?
#
loop_
_entity_poly.entity_id
_entity_poly.type
_entity_poly.pdbx_seq_one_letter_code
_entity_poly.pdbx_strand_id
1 'polypeptide(L)'
;MRDHAAQMKIEPNGDFTYKVDVSGFRPEELNVEIEGNEVVITGEHFNKQNEGETVHRQFTRRVYIPEGIKKETFKCEFDINGRSIYITAKQTVEGKRPIPIDFNPVNKIKDTETNTK
;
A
#
# COMPACT_ATOMS: atom_id res chain seq x y z
N MET A 1 -21.08 9.23 2.05
CA MET A 1 -19.71 9.16 2.56
C MET A 1 -18.81 9.53 1.40
N ARG A 2 -17.90 10.52 1.51
CA ARG A 2 -16.89 10.70 0.44
C ARG A 2 -15.91 9.55 0.60
N ASP A 3 -15.84 8.67 -0.39
CA ASP A 3 -14.84 7.63 -0.38
C ASP A 3 -13.48 8.28 -0.62
N HIS A 4 -12.62 8.27 0.39
CA HIS A 4 -11.23 8.68 0.28
C HIS A 4 -10.51 7.71 -0.66
N ALA A 5 -10.56 7.95 -1.96
CA ALA A 5 -10.04 7.02 -2.95
C ALA A 5 -8.54 6.77 -2.71
N ALA A 6 -8.14 5.51 -2.79
CA ALA A 6 -6.79 5.08 -2.50
C ALA A 6 -6.28 4.19 -3.63
N GLN A 7 -5.03 4.37 -4.05
CA GLN A 7 -4.42 3.64 -5.16
C GLN A 7 -2.99 3.26 -4.81
N MET A 8 -2.71 1.97 -4.74
CA MET A 8 -1.35 1.43 -4.58
C MET A 8 -0.84 0.92 -5.92
N LYS A 9 0.44 1.18 -6.19
CA LYS A 9 1.14 0.80 -7.41
C LYS A 9 2.55 0.35 -7.06
N ILE A 10 3.03 -0.61 -7.85
CA ILE A 10 4.45 -0.94 -7.95
C ILE A 10 4.92 -0.38 -9.29
N GLU A 11 5.84 0.57 -9.22
CA GLU A 11 6.40 1.22 -10.40
C GLU A 11 7.22 0.21 -11.23
N PRO A 12 7.53 0.47 -12.51
CA PRO A 12 8.32 -0.43 -13.33
C PRO A 12 9.70 -0.76 -12.75
N ASN A 13 10.29 0.20 -12.03
CA ASN A 13 11.55 0.05 -11.29
C ASN A 13 11.39 -0.69 -9.95
N GLY A 14 10.18 -1.13 -9.62
CA GLY A 14 9.79 -1.87 -8.43
C GLY A 14 9.50 -1.04 -7.19
N ASP A 15 9.66 0.29 -7.25
CA ASP A 15 9.35 1.16 -6.12
C ASP A 15 7.85 1.12 -5.80
N PHE A 16 7.53 1.22 -4.52
CA PHE A 16 6.18 1.27 -4.00
C PHE A 16 5.66 2.71 -4.00
N THR A 17 4.44 2.90 -4.48
CA THR A 17 3.69 4.17 -4.39
C THR A 17 2.29 3.90 -3.88
N TYR A 18 1.84 4.67 -2.89
CA TYR A 18 0.47 4.67 -2.39
C TYR A 18 -0.10 6.08 -2.31
N LYS A 19 -1.11 6.34 -3.13
CA LYS A 19 -1.80 7.63 -3.21
C LYS A 19 -3.13 7.53 -2.46
N VAL A 20 -3.40 8.50 -1.58
CA VAL A 20 -4.70 8.61 -0.88
C VAL A 20 -5.26 10.02 -1.02
N ASP A 21 -6.54 10.13 -1.40
CA ASP A 21 -7.30 11.38 -1.36
C ASP A 21 -7.59 11.76 0.10
N VAL A 22 -7.08 12.91 0.53
CA VAL A 22 -7.23 13.45 1.90
C VAL A 22 -8.04 14.75 1.90
N SER A 23 -8.79 15.02 0.84
CA SER A 23 -9.58 16.24 0.67
C SER A 23 -10.56 16.44 1.84
N GLY A 24 -10.52 17.64 2.42
CA GLY A 24 -11.38 18.01 3.55
C GLY A 24 -10.76 17.80 4.92
N PHE A 25 -9.49 17.40 4.97
CA PHE A 25 -8.67 17.31 6.18
C PHE A 25 -7.48 18.27 6.06
N ARG A 26 -7.12 18.92 7.17
CA ARG A 26 -5.88 19.69 7.25
C ARG A 26 -4.69 18.75 7.50
N PRO A 27 -3.45 19.12 7.14
CA PRO A 27 -2.28 18.28 7.39
C PRO A 27 -2.15 17.83 8.85
N GLU A 28 -2.50 18.68 9.81
CA GLU A 28 -2.42 18.39 11.25
C GLU A 28 -3.52 17.43 11.74
N GLU A 29 -4.53 17.18 10.90
CA GLU A 29 -5.64 16.24 11.17
C GLU A 29 -5.35 14.84 10.61
N LEU A 30 -4.19 14.63 9.99
CA LEU A 30 -3.80 13.37 9.37
C LEU A 30 -2.68 12.69 10.16
N ASN A 31 -2.74 11.36 10.24
CA ASN A 31 -1.64 10.54 10.74
C ASN A 31 -1.24 9.49 9.68
N VAL A 32 0.06 9.22 9.59
CA VAL A 32 0.63 8.20 8.70
C VAL A 32 1.62 7.37 9.50
N GLU A 33 1.39 6.07 9.52
CA GLU A 33 2.22 5.14 10.30
C GLU A 33 2.38 3.80 9.58
N ILE A 34 3.40 3.05 10.00
CA ILE A 34 3.59 1.66 9.59
C ILE A 34 3.20 0.77 10.76
N GLU A 35 2.10 0.04 10.61
CA GLU A 35 1.66 -0.96 11.59
C GLU A 35 2.03 -2.35 11.07
N GLY A 36 3.10 -2.94 11.61
CA GLY A 36 3.58 -4.26 11.20
C GLY A 36 4.05 -4.28 9.73
N ASN A 37 3.18 -4.72 8.82
CA ASN A 37 3.45 -4.76 7.38
C ASN A 37 2.40 -3.99 6.55
N GLU A 38 1.73 -3.03 7.16
CA GLU A 38 0.77 -2.16 6.50
C GLU A 38 1.19 -0.69 6.63
N VAL A 39 0.93 0.11 5.60
CA VAL A 39 0.85 1.56 5.73
C VAL A 39 -0.57 1.91 6.15
N VAL A 40 -0.70 2.65 7.24
CA VAL A 40 -1.98 3.10 7.78
C VAL A 40 -2.03 4.62 7.72
N ILE A 41 -3.10 5.14 7.13
CA ILE A 41 -3.38 6.57 7.05
C ILE A 41 -4.72 6.81 7.71
N THR A 42 -4.77 7.68 8.69
CA THR A 42 -6.01 8.12 9.33
C THR A 42 -6.17 9.62 9.19
N GLY A 43 -7.42 10.07 9.21
CA GLY A 43 -7.75 11.48 9.30
C GLY A 43 -8.96 11.68 10.18
N GLU A 44 -8.91 12.68 11.06
CA GLU A 44 -10.02 13.03 11.96
C GLU A 44 -10.22 14.54 11.98
N HIS A 45 -11.40 14.98 11.53
CA HIS A 45 -11.79 16.38 11.47
C HIS A 45 -12.99 16.58 12.38
N PHE A 46 -12.84 17.48 13.34
CA PHE A 46 -13.90 17.88 14.26
C PHE A 46 -14.01 19.41 14.30
N ASN A 47 -15.15 19.94 13.87
CA ASN A 47 -15.43 21.37 13.90
C ASN A 47 -16.81 21.64 14.51
N LYS A 48 -16.83 22.41 15.60
CA LYS A 48 -18.05 22.95 16.20
C LYS A 48 -18.32 24.31 15.59
N GLN A 49 -19.42 24.43 14.84
CA GLN A 49 -19.86 25.72 14.32
C GLN A 49 -20.70 26.47 15.36
N ASN A 50 -20.77 27.79 15.22
CA ASN A 50 -21.36 28.71 16.21
C ASN A 50 -22.88 28.54 16.44
N GLU A 51 -23.55 27.72 15.64
CA GLU A 51 -25.02 27.52 15.67
C GLU A 51 -25.42 26.10 16.13
N GLY A 52 -24.51 25.36 16.77
CA GLY A 52 -24.79 24.03 17.35
C GLY A 52 -24.61 22.86 16.38
N GLU A 53 -24.31 23.14 15.11
CA GLU A 53 -23.91 22.12 14.15
C GLU A 53 -22.47 21.69 14.37
N THR A 54 -22.25 20.38 14.48
CA THR A 54 -20.92 19.78 14.57
C THR A 54 -20.66 18.96 13.33
N VAL A 55 -19.56 19.26 12.65
CA VAL A 55 -19.06 18.45 11.55
C VAL A 55 -17.97 17.53 12.10
N HIS A 56 -18.27 16.23 12.11
CA HIS A 56 -17.28 15.20 12.40
C HIS A 56 -17.07 14.33 11.15
N ARG A 57 -15.83 14.22 10.70
CA ARG A 57 -15.43 13.34 9.59
C ARG A 57 -14.21 12.55 10.01
N GLN A 58 -14.22 11.27 9.73
CA GLN A 58 -13.08 10.39 9.99
C GLN A 58 -12.90 9.43 8.82
N PHE A 59 -11.64 9.08 8.53
CA PHE A 59 -11.34 7.98 7.63
C PHE A 59 -10.13 7.17 8.12
N THR A 60 -10.04 5.94 7.62
CA THR A 60 -8.88 5.08 7.75
C THR A 60 -8.63 4.35 6.44
N ARG A 61 -7.39 4.39 5.97
CA ARG A 61 -6.95 3.69 4.76
C ARG A 61 -5.71 2.88 5.08
N ARG A 62 -5.73 1.60 4.68
CA ARG A 62 -4.67 0.63 4.93
C ARG A 62 -4.25 -0.02 3.62
N VAL A 63 -2.96 -0.30 3.50
CA VAL A 63 -2.44 -1.12 2.41
C VAL A 63 -1.25 -1.95 2.87
N TYR A 64 -1.21 -3.21 2.44
CA TYR A 64 -0.06 -4.07 2.68
C TYR A 64 1.18 -3.57 1.94
N ILE A 65 2.30 -3.62 2.62
CA ILE A 65 3.63 -3.37 2.07
C ILE A 65 4.09 -4.67 1.41
N PRO A 66 4.30 -4.70 0.08
CA PRO A 66 4.81 -5.89 -0.59
C PRO A 66 6.19 -6.30 -0.06
N GLU A 67 6.52 -7.58 -0.22
CA GLU A 67 7.87 -8.06 0.05
C GLU A 67 8.89 -7.32 -0.82
N GLY A 68 10.08 -7.14 -0.27
CA GLY A 68 11.15 -6.43 -0.97
C GLY A 68 11.00 -4.91 -0.98
N ILE A 69 10.13 -4.30 -0.19
CA ILE A 69 10.12 -2.84 0.03
C ILE A 69 10.95 -2.48 1.26
N LYS A 70 11.85 -1.49 1.12
CA LYS A 70 12.72 -1.02 2.19
C LYS A 70 11.99 -0.06 3.12
N LYS A 71 11.66 -0.51 4.34
CA LYS A 71 10.87 0.24 5.33
C LYS A 71 11.52 1.57 5.75
N GLU A 72 12.84 1.64 5.74
CA GLU A 72 13.60 2.85 6.06
C GLU A 72 13.53 3.93 4.97
N THR A 73 13.03 3.60 3.77
CA THR A 73 12.98 4.54 2.63
C THR A 73 11.62 5.18 2.43
N PHE A 74 10.66 4.90 3.32
CA PHE A 74 9.33 5.49 3.26
C PHE A 74 9.39 7.01 3.38
N LYS A 75 8.65 7.68 2.49
CA LYS A 75 8.45 9.13 2.48
C LYS A 75 6.97 9.43 2.27
N CYS A 76 6.51 10.53 2.85
CA CYS A 76 5.16 11.05 2.69
C CYS A 76 5.23 12.48 2.15
N GLU A 77 4.55 12.73 1.03
CA GLU A 77 4.52 14.05 0.39
C GLU A 77 3.09 14.38 -0.03
N PHE A 78 2.70 15.65 0.08
CA PHE A 78 1.44 16.13 -0.49
C PHE A 78 1.57 16.38 -1.99
N ASP A 79 0.47 16.23 -2.71
CA ASP A 79 0.36 16.81 -4.03
C ASP A 79 0.38 18.35 -3.96
N ILE A 80 0.67 19.00 -5.08
CA ILE A 80 0.78 20.46 -5.15
C ILE A 80 -0.50 21.20 -4.72
N ASN A 81 -1.65 20.52 -4.73
CA ASN A 81 -2.94 21.10 -4.38
C ASN A 81 -3.39 20.77 -2.94
N GLY A 82 -2.62 20.00 -2.17
CA GLY A 82 -2.97 19.57 -0.82
C GLY A 82 -4.18 18.62 -0.74
N ARG A 83 -4.57 17.97 -1.84
CA ARG A 83 -5.73 17.07 -1.93
C ARG A 83 -5.37 15.60 -1.79
N SER A 84 -4.13 15.22 -2.08
CA SER A 84 -3.68 13.84 -1.95
C SER A 84 -2.34 13.77 -1.25
N ILE A 85 -2.14 12.69 -0.49
CA ILE A 85 -0.81 12.31 -0.03
C ILE A 85 -0.29 11.13 -0.84
N TYR A 86 1.02 11.13 -1.07
CA TYR A 86 1.77 10.07 -1.71
C TYR A 86 2.76 9.49 -0.70
N ILE A 87 2.59 8.20 -0.42
CA ILE A 87 3.53 7.40 0.35
C ILE A 87 4.40 6.63 -0.64
N THR A 88 5.70 6.87 -0.64
CA THR A 88 6.63 6.20 -1.56
C THR A 88 7.72 5.47 -0.79
N ALA A 89 8.18 4.34 -1.31
CA ALA A 89 9.30 3.59 -0.75
C ALA A 89 10.04 2.83 -1.85
N LYS A 90 11.35 2.66 -1.69
CA LYS A 90 12.18 1.97 -2.67
C LYS A 90 12.15 0.47 -2.50
N GLN A 91 12.25 -0.27 -3.60
CA GLN A 91 12.49 -1.70 -3.51
C GLN A 91 13.92 -2.03 -3.02
N THR A 92 14.08 -3.24 -2.48
CA THR A 92 15.35 -3.91 -2.29
C THR A 92 16.00 -4.13 -3.65
N VAL A 93 17.32 -3.98 -3.70
CA VAL A 93 18.11 -4.00 -4.95
C VAL A 93 18.23 -5.41 -5.55
N GLU A 94 17.52 -6.41 -5.03
CA GLU A 94 17.48 -7.74 -5.64
C GLU A 94 16.65 -7.69 -6.93
N GLY A 95 17.38 -7.52 -8.04
CA GLY A 95 16.83 -7.45 -9.38
C GLY A 95 15.98 -8.66 -9.74
N LYS A 96 14.95 -8.43 -10.56
CA LYS A 96 14.14 -9.48 -11.17
C LYS A 96 15.08 -10.50 -11.83
N ARG A 97 15.11 -11.73 -11.30
CA ARG A 97 15.80 -12.86 -11.97
C ARG A 97 14.86 -13.40 -13.04
N PRO A 98 15.22 -13.40 -14.34
CA PRO A 98 14.42 -14.07 -15.35
C PRO A 98 14.34 -15.56 -15.01
N ILE A 99 13.12 -16.10 -15.04
CA ILE A 99 12.89 -17.55 -14.94
C ILE A 99 12.92 -18.08 -16.37
N PRO A 100 13.93 -18.90 -16.76
CA PRO A 100 13.94 -19.51 -18.08
C PRO A 100 12.75 -20.46 -18.22
N ILE A 101 12.06 -20.39 -19.37
CA ILE A 101 11.03 -21.38 -19.71
C ILE A 101 11.77 -22.64 -20.17
N ASP A 102 11.61 -23.73 -19.41
CA ASP A 102 12.02 -25.06 -19.88
C ASP A 102 10.93 -25.60 -20.82
N PHE A 103 11.31 -25.86 -22.07
CA PHE A 103 10.41 -26.43 -23.08
C PHE A 103 10.30 -27.96 -22.97
N ASN A 104 11.02 -28.59 -22.04
CA ASN A 104 10.83 -30.00 -21.77
C ASN A 104 9.52 -30.23 -21.02
N PRO A 105 8.62 -31.08 -21.54
CA PRO A 105 7.45 -31.52 -20.80
C PRO A 105 7.89 -32.15 -19.47
N VAL A 106 7.33 -31.69 -18.36
CA VAL A 106 7.57 -32.29 -17.04
C VAL A 106 7.12 -33.76 -17.11
N ASN A 107 8.09 -34.68 -17.17
CA ASN A 107 7.77 -36.10 -17.21
C ASN A 107 7.08 -36.49 -15.90
N LYS A 108 5.89 -37.06 -16.07
CA LYS A 108 4.90 -37.42 -15.06
C LYS A 108 5.52 -38.08 -13.83
N ILE A 109 4.95 -37.73 -12.67
CA ILE A 109 5.04 -38.46 -11.41
C ILE A 109 4.93 -39.95 -11.73
N LYS A 110 6.03 -40.69 -11.56
CA LYS A 110 5.99 -42.14 -11.52
C LYS A 110 5.53 -42.51 -10.12
N ASP A 111 4.23 -42.73 -9.98
CA ASP A 111 3.74 -43.49 -8.84
C ASP A 111 4.45 -44.84 -8.89
N THR A 112 5.35 -45.03 -7.93
CA THR A 112 6.05 -46.29 -7.75
C THR A 112 5.05 -47.28 -7.18
N GLU A 113 4.46 -48.09 -8.05
CA GLU A 113 3.74 -49.30 -7.65
C GLU A 113 4.67 -50.15 -6.79
N THR A 114 4.35 -50.23 -5.50
CA THR A 114 5.04 -51.07 -4.53
C THR A 114 4.59 -52.51 -4.77
N ASN A 115 5.38 -53.25 -5.53
CA ASN A 115 5.21 -54.69 -5.69
C ASN A 115 5.42 -55.38 -4.33
N THR A 116 4.38 -56.02 -3.76
CA THR A 116 4.52 -56.93 -2.61
C THR A 116 4.07 -58.32 -3.02
N LYS A 117 5.01 -59.25 -2.79
CA LYS A 117 4.99 -60.72 -2.91
C LYS A 117 3.66 -61.41 -2.65
#